data_AF-A0A4Q8UBQ3-F1
#
_entry.id   AF-A0A4Q8UBQ3-F1
#
_cell.length_a   1.000
_cell.length_b   1.000
_cell.length_c   1.000
_cell.angle_alpha   90.00
_cell.angle_beta   90.00
_cell.angle_gamma   90.00
#
_symmetry.space_group_name_H-M   'P 1'
#
loop_
_entity.id
_entity.type
_entity.pdbx_description
1 polymer ?
#
loop_
_entity_poly.entity_id
_entity_poly.type
_entity_poly.pdbx_seq_one_letter_code
_entity_poly.pdbx_strand_id
1 'polypeptide(L)'
;MKCLYQLFSCLFLLLLLSACANQPTIYVYAKYLDDEQRNELTEQLEKEDLQVKLNEFDFPTTISTNTLLYSLLLQDEQTIDTTSEVTKRLGFPINSTASITQGNHWYTKNSLAIFLFPDGQRPADSLLPQDLVHVYVGEGCGDGKRLTLHKNGTYTLELNREDENTGDSVTATGNGQWKFRQFPYLELQEVGAHYANYYFEISQNHTADKVSDLVLTSLTLINDNSANPLAETCVFEFGERI
;
A
#
# COMPACT_ATOMS: atom_id res chain seq x y z
N MET A 1 -9.31 -29.54 -55.70
CA MET A 1 -10.06 -28.35 -55.20
C MET A 1 -10.52 -28.47 -53.75
N LYS A 2 -11.00 -29.63 -53.25
CA LYS A 2 -11.41 -29.78 -51.84
C LYS A 2 -10.30 -29.55 -50.80
N CYS A 3 -9.05 -29.98 -51.07
CA CYS A 3 -7.90 -29.70 -50.19
C CYS A 3 -7.55 -28.22 -50.06
N LEU A 4 -7.69 -27.42 -51.14
CA LEU A 4 -7.35 -26.00 -51.12
C LEU A 4 -8.36 -25.20 -50.29
N TYR A 5 -9.64 -25.60 -50.34
CA TYR A 5 -10.72 -25.01 -49.54
C TYR A 5 -10.58 -25.35 -48.04
N GLN A 6 -10.14 -26.57 -47.70
CA GLN A 6 -9.85 -26.94 -46.31
C GLN A 6 -8.63 -26.20 -45.75
N LEU A 7 -7.60 -25.96 -46.56
CA LEU A 7 -6.42 -25.16 -46.15
C LEU A 7 -6.79 -23.68 -45.91
N PHE A 8 -7.61 -23.08 -46.76
CA PHE A 8 -8.12 -21.73 -46.56
C PHE A 8 -9.03 -21.62 -45.33
N SER A 9 -9.88 -22.62 -45.08
CA SER A 9 -10.75 -22.66 -43.91
C SER A 9 -9.97 -22.80 -42.59
N CYS A 10 -8.89 -23.58 -42.56
CA CYS A 10 -8.01 -23.68 -41.39
C CYS A 10 -7.21 -22.39 -41.14
N LEU A 11 -6.74 -21.74 -42.21
CA LEU A 11 -5.98 -20.48 -42.10
C LEU A 11 -6.86 -19.34 -41.57
N PHE A 12 -8.12 -19.28 -41.98
CA PHE A 12 -9.09 -18.30 -41.48
C PHE A 12 -9.44 -18.55 -40.00
N LEU A 13 -9.55 -19.81 -39.58
CA LEU A 13 -9.79 -20.17 -38.18
C LEU A 13 -8.58 -19.81 -37.27
N LEU A 14 -7.35 -19.94 -37.78
CA LEU A 14 -6.13 -19.57 -37.07
C LEU A 14 -5.98 -18.04 -36.89
N LEU A 15 -6.43 -17.24 -37.87
CA LEU A 15 -6.40 -15.78 -37.81
C LEU A 15 -7.42 -15.21 -36.81
N LEU A 16 -8.56 -15.88 -36.61
CA LEU A 16 -9.56 -15.47 -35.62
C LEU A 16 -9.12 -15.76 -34.17
N LEU A 17 -8.28 -16.79 -33.95
CA LEU A 17 -7.80 -17.15 -32.60
C LEU A 17 -6.71 -16.21 -32.07
N SER A 18 -5.98 -15.51 -32.93
CA SER A 18 -4.93 -14.57 -32.50
C SER A 18 -5.48 -13.24 -31.99
N ALA A 19 -6.73 -12.89 -32.30
CA ALA A 19 -7.34 -11.63 -31.86
C ALA A 19 -7.59 -11.59 -30.35
N CYS A 20 -7.97 -12.72 -29.74
CA CYS A 20 -8.17 -12.80 -28.28
C CYS A 20 -6.86 -12.85 -27.48
N ALA A 21 -5.71 -13.15 -28.12
CA ALA A 21 -4.45 -13.34 -27.40
C ALA A 21 -3.75 -12.02 -27.00
N ASN A 22 -4.20 -10.88 -27.52
CA ASN A 22 -3.56 -9.57 -27.31
C ASN A 22 -4.39 -8.57 -26.50
N GLN A 23 -5.48 -9.00 -25.87
CA GLN A 23 -6.30 -8.10 -25.04
C GLN A 23 -5.48 -7.51 -23.88
N PRO A 24 -5.59 -6.20 -23.62
CA PRO A 24 -4.91 -5.59 -22.48
C PRO A 24 -5.51 -6.10 -21.17
N THR A 25 -4.65 -6.38 -20.19
CA THR A 25 -5.09 -6.73 -18.83
C THR A 25 -5.26 -5.47 -17.99
N ILE A 26 -6.42 -5.30 -17.36
CA ILE A 26 -6.66 -4.28 -16.35
C ILE A 26 -6.62 -4.89 -14.95
N TYR A 27 -5.71 -4.40 -14.11
CA TYR A 27 -5.64 -4.76 -12.70
C TYR A 27 -6.45 -3.75 -11.89
N VAL A 28 -7.52 -4.22 -11.25
CA VAL A 28 -8.47 -3.37 -10.54
C VAL A 28 -8.22 -3.48 -9.04
N TYR A 29 -7.67 -2.42 -8.46
CA TYR A 29 -7.51 -2.25 -7.02
C TYR A 29 -8.73 -1.47 -6.52
N ALA A 30 -9.64 -2.19 -5.87
CA ALA A 30 -10.95 -1.68 -5.48
C ALA A 30 -11.31 -2.10 -4.05
N LYS A 31 -10.32 -2.12 -3.15
CA LYS A 31 -10.49 -2.52 -1.73
C LYS A 31 -11.59 -1.73 -1.01
N TYR A 32 -11.76 -0.45 -1.38
CA TYR A 32 -12.72 0.47 -0.76
C TYR A 32 -14.10 0.47 -1.43
N LEU A 33 -14.27 -0.25 -2.53
CA LEU A 33 -15.57 -0.44 -3.17
C LEU A 33 -16.27 -1.62 -2.52
N ASP A 34 -17.60 -1.59 -2.46
CA ASP A 34 -18.38 -2.76 -2.07
C ASP A 34 -18.46 -3.80 -3.20
N ASP A 35 -19.07 -4.96 -2.90
CA ASP A 35 -19.14 -6.06 -3.87
C ASP A 35 -20.03 -5.75 -5.07
N GLU A 36 -21.08 -4.94 -4.91
CA GLU A 36 -21.95 -4.52 -6.00
C GLU A 36 -21.17 -3.62 -6.97
N GLN A 37 -20.47 -2.62 -6.43
CA GLN A 37 -19.62 -1.72 -7.19
C GLN A 37 -18.49 -2.47 -7.92
N ARG A 38 -17.84 -3.43 -7.25
CA ARG A 38 -16.78 -4.26 -7.86
C ARG A 38 -17.31 -5.11 -9.01
N ASN A 39 -18.48 -5.71 -8.85
CA ASN A 39 -19.10 -6.54 -9.88
C ASN A 39 -19.54 -5.70 -11.08
N GLU A 40 -20.21 -4.57 -10.86
CA GLU A 40 -20.64 -3.69 -11.95
C GLU A 40 -19.43 -3.13 -12.71
N LEU A 41 -18.39 -2.69 -12.02
CA LEU A 41 -17.14 -2.23 -12.64
C LEU A 41 -16.50 -3.31 -13.50
N THR A 42 -16.42 -4.54 -12.99
CA THR A 42 -15.85 -5.67 -13.72
C THR A 42 -16.64 -5.93 -14.99
N GLU A 43 -17.96 -6.00 -14.89
CA GLU A 43 -18.84 -6.24 -16.04
C GLU A 43 -18.72 -5.15 -17.11
N GLN A 44 -18.66 -3.88 -16.72
CA GLN A 44 -18.55 -2.77 -17.68
C GLN A 44 -17.18 -2.71 -18.36
N LEU A 45 -16.10 -3.07 -17.65
CA LEU A 45 -14.77 -3.15 -18.25
C LEU A 45 -14.64 -4.35 -19.21
N GLU A 46 -15.20 -5.50 -18.85
CA GLU A 46 -15.19 -6.69 -19.71
C GLU A 46 -15.99 -6.49 -21.01
N LYS A 47 -17.05 -5.66 -20.98
CA LYS A 47 -17.81 -5.25 -22.17
C LYS A 47 -16.99 -4.45 -23.19
N GLU A 48 -15.90 -3.84 -22.75
CA GLU A 48 -14.96 -3.08 -23.60
C GLU A 48 -13.78 -3.96 -24.07
N ASP A 49 -13.95 -5.29 -24.09
CA ASP A 49 -12.94 -6.29 -24.49
C ASP A 49 -11.65 -6.26 -23.63
N LEU A 50 -11.75 -5.80 -22.38
CA LEU A 50 -10.64 -5.76 -21.42
C LEU A 50 -10.59 -7.02 -20.56
N GLN A 51 -9.40 -7.57 -20.35
CA GLN A 51 -9.23 -8.67 -19.40
C GLN A 51 -9.11 -8.11 -17.98
N VAL A 52 -10.14 -8.25 -17.15
CA VAL A 52 -10.16 -7.74 -15.78
C VAL A 52 -9.52 -8.71 -14.79
N LYS A 53 -8.68 -8.19 -13.89
CA LYS A 53 -8.17 -8.90 -12.71
C LYS A 53 -8.34 -8.04 -11.47
N LEU A 54 -9.30 -8.43 -10.62
CA LEU A 54 -9.44 -7.85 -9.29
C LEU A 54 -8.22 -8.16 -8.44
N ASN A 55 -7.79 -7.17 -7.67
CA ASN A 55 -6.68 -7.28 -6.74
C ASN A 55 -7.11 -6.82 -5.35
N GLU A 56 -6.72 -7.59 -4.33
CA GLU A 56 -7.00 -7.33 -2.93
C GLU A 56 -5.81 -6.71 -2.20
N PHE A 57 -4.67 -6.49 -2.89
CA PHE A 57 -3.52 -5.82 -2.29
C PHE A 57 -3.84 -4.39 -1.89
N ASP A 58 -3.13 -3.94 -0.85
CA ASP A 58 -3.20 -2.56 -0.41
C ASP A 58 -2.76 -1.57 -1.48
N PHE A 59 -3.34 -0.38 -1.41
CA PHE A 59 -2.98 0.71 -2.30
C PHE A 59 -1.60 1.23 -1.88
N PRO A 60 -0.69 1.52 -2.83
CA PRO A 60 0.53 2.24 -2.53
C PRO A 60 0.24 3.54 -1.78
N THR A 61 1.08 3.84 -0.79
CA THR A 61 0.92 5.03 0.07
C THR A 61 0.98 6.34 -0.71
N THR A 62 1.60 6.34 -1.89
CA THR A 62 1.65 7.46 -2.83
C THR A 62 0.34 7.70 -3.60
N ILE A 63 -0.63 6.78 -3.58
CA ILE A 63 -1.90 6.89 -4.31
C ILE A 63 -3.03 7.34 -3.39
N SER A 64 -3.35 8.64 -3.40
CA SER A 64 -4.38 9.25 -2.53
C SER A 64 -5.68 9.63 -3.27
N THR A 65 -5.73 9.47 -4.58
CA THR A 65 -6.90 9.75 -5.43
C THR A 65 -7.10 8.63 -6.43
N ASN A 66 -8.24 8.60 -7.11
CA ASN A 66 -8.46 7.66 -8.20
C ASN A 66 -7.34 7.79 -9.25
N THR A 67 -6.60 6.71 -9.44
CA THR A 67 -5.36 6.74 -10.22
C THR A 67 -5.33 5.62 -11.24
N LEU A 68 -4.97 5.96 -12.48
CA LEU A 68 -4.68 5.02 -13.55
C LEU A 68 -3.17 5.00 -13.79
N LEU A 69 -2.58 3.82 -13.64
CA LEU A 69 -1.18 3.57 -13.91
C LEU A 69 -1.10 2.69 -15.17
N TYR A 70 -0.38 3.11 -16.23
CA TYR A 70 -0.27 2.35 -17.49
C TYR A 70 1.16 1.92 -17.87
N SER A 71 1.29 0.70 -18.38
CA SER A 71 2.56 0.13 -18.82
C SER A 71 3.12 0.88 -20.04
N LEU A 72 4.44 1.03 -20.12
CA LEU A 72 5.11 1.54 -21.33
C LEU A 72 4.98 0.59 -22.53
N LEU A 73 4.58 -0.67 -22.29
CA LEU A 73 4.32 -1.67 -23.33
C LEU A 73 2.82 -1.87 -23.59
N LEU A 74 1.97 -0.93 -23.14
CA LEU A 74 0.56 -0.91 -23.53
C LEU A 74 0.47 -0.78 -25.06
N GLN A 75 -0.26 -1.70 -25.70
CA GLN A 75 -0.33 -1.78 -27.16
C GLN A 75 -1.38 -0.84 -27.75
N ASP A 76 -2.42 -0.54 -26.99
CA ASP A 76 -3.51 0.35 -27.38
C ASP A 76 -3.70 1.45 -26.34
N GLU A 77 -3.32 2.68 -26.68
CA GLU A 77 -3.47 3.84 -25.82
C GLU A 77 -4.93 4.22 -25.58
N GLN A 78 -5.84 3.89 -26.50
CA GLN A 78 -7.27 4.15 -26.35
C GLN A 78 -7.85 3.43 -25.14
N THR A 79 -7.22 2.32 -24.71
CA THR A 79 -7.54 1.62 -23.46
C THR A 79 -7.55 2.56 -22.25
N ILE A 80 -6.67 3.56 -22.20
CA ILE A 80 -6.60 4.55 -21.11
C ILE A 80 -7.87 5.39 -21.08
N ASP A 81 -8.29 5.90 -22.24
CA ASP A 81 -9.48 6.75 -22.37
C ASP A 81 -10.75 5.95 -22.11
N THR A 82 -10.87 4.74 -22.69
CA THR A 82 -11.99 3.83 -22.47
C THR A 82 -12.14 3.49 -21.00
N THR A 83 -11.04 3.12 -20.32
CA THR A 83 -11.06 2.82 -18.88
C THR A 83 -11.49 4.05 -18.07
N SER A 84 -10.97 5.22 -18.41
CA SER A 84 -11.30 6.48 -17.71
C SER A 84 -12.77 6.86 -17.89
N GLU A 85 -13.35 6.64 -19.06
CA GLU A 85 -14.77 6.92 -19.32
C GLU A 85 -15.70 5.89 -18.66
N VAL A 86 -15.34 4.60 -18.63
CA VAL A 86 -16.09 3.57 -17.89
C VAL A 86 -16.13 3.90 -16.39
N THR A 87 -14.96 4.12 -15.78
CA THR A 87 -14.85 4.41 -14.35
C THR A 87 -15.59 5.71 -13.97
N LYS A 88 -15.46 6.77 -14.78
CA LYS A 88 -16.22 8.01 -14.61
C LYS A 88 -17.73 7.82 -14.69
N ARG A 89 -18.24 7.01 -15.63
CA ARG A 89 -19.67 6.71 -15.76
C ARG A 89 -20.23 6.02 -14.51
N LEU A 90 -19.41 5.19 -13.88
CA LEU A 90 -19.70 4.48 -12.64
C LEU A 90 -19.48 5.32 -11.37
N GLY A 91 -19.14 6.61 -11.52
CA GLY A 91 -18.94 7.52 -10.38
C GLY A 91 -17.53 7.51 -9.79
N PHE A 92 -16.57 6.83 -10.43
CA PHE A 92 -15.17 6.75 -9.99
C PHE A 92 -14.23 7.47 -10.97
N PRO A 93 -14.33 8.80 -11.18
CA PRO A 93 -13.50 9.49 -12.17
C PRO A 93 -12.02 9.36 -11.85
N ILE A 94 -11.17 9.11 -12.85
CA ILE A 94 -9.71 9.09 -12.70
C ILE A 94 -9.18 10.53 -12.53
N ASN A 95 -8.44 10.78 -11.44
CA ASN A 95 -7.87 12.10 -11.13
C ASN A 95 -6.37 12.20 -11.46
N SER A 96 -5.69 11.06 -11.51
CA SER A 96 -4.25 11.00 -11.81
C SER A 96 -3.98 9.87 -12.80
N THR A 97 -3.18 10.16 -13.82
CA THR A 97 -2.75 9.19 -14.82
C THR A 97 -1.24 9.25 -14.95
N ALA A 98 -0.55 8.12 -14.82
CA ALA A 98 0.91 8.08 -14.92
C ALA A 98 1.41 6.79 -15.55
N SER A 99 2.56 6.88 -16.23
CA SER A 99 3.29 5.72 -16.75
C SER A 99 4.20 5.11 -15.68
N ILE A 100 4.55 3.84 -15.86
CA ILE A 100 5.32 3.09 -14.85
C ILE A 100 6.71 2.94 -15.38
N THR A 101 7.59 3.68 -14.72
CA THR A 101 8.98 3.83 -15.12
C THR A 101 9.90 2.92 -14.33
N GLN A 102 9.49 2.43 -13.14
CA GLN A 102 10.30 1.51 -12.33
C GLN A 102 9.50 0.82 -11.21
N GLY A 103 9.90 -0.40 -10.82
CA GLY A 103 9.55 -0.99 -9.51
C GLY A 103 8.45 -2.04 -9.45
N ASN A 104 7.64 -2.24 -10.51
CA ASN A 104 6.55 -3.21 -10.46
C ASN A 104 6.53 -4.18 -11.65
N HIS A 105 6.33 -5.48 -11.43
CA HIS A 105 6.33 -6.58 -12.43
C HIS A 105 5.36 -6.45 -13.63
N TRP A 106 4.60 -5.37 -13.71
CA TRP A 106 3.64 -5.09 -14.78
C TRP A 106 4.15 -4.10 -15.83
N TYR A 107 5.29 -3.43 -15.59
CA TYR A 107 5.89 -2.49 -16.56
C TYR A 107 6.23 -3.16 -17.92
N THR A 108 6.30 -4.50 -17.95
CA THR A 108 6.62 -5.30 -19.15
C THR A 108 5.41 -5.95 -19.83
N LYS A 109 4.18 -5.58 -19.48
CA LYS A 109 2.96 -6.23 -19.99
C LYS A 109 2.07 -5.26 -20.74
N ASN A 110 1.23 -5.78 -21.65
CA ASN A 110 0.11 -5.03 -22.24
C ASN A 110 -0.98 -4.84 -21.16
N SER A 111 -0.78 -3.88 -20.26
CA SER A 111 -1.63 -3.75 -19.07
C SER A 111 -1.65 -2.35 -18.48
N LEU A 112 -2.71 -2.09 -17.73
CA LEU A 112 -2.85 -0.95 -16.86
C LEU A 112 -3.42 -1.38 -15.50
N ALA A 113 -3.28 -0.52 -14.50
CA ALA A 113 -3.85 -0.71 -13.16
C ALA A 113 -4.68 0.51 -12.79
N ILE A 114 -5.84 0.29 -12.19
CA ILE A 114 -6.67 1.35 -11.61
C ILE A 114 -6.79 1.16 -10.11
N PHE A 115 -6.70 2.28 -9.39
CA PHE A 115 -6.85 2.36 -7.95
C PHE A 115 -8.04 3.26 -7.68
N LEU A 116 -9.13 2.70 -7.15
CA LEU A 116 -10.39 3.42 -7.01
C LEU A 116 -10.81 3.59 -5.55
N PHE A 117 -11.28 4.79 -5.25
CA PHE A 117 -11.93 5.21 -4.03
C PHE A 117 -13.36 5.68 -4.38
N PRO A 118 -14.38 5.34 -3.58
CA PRO A 118 -15.77 5.72 -3.88
C PRO A 118 -15.98 7.23 -4.04
N ASP A 119 -15.35 8.04 -3.18
CA ASP A 119 -15.47 9.50 -3.20
C ASP A 119 -14.38 10.18 -4.05
N GLY A 120 -13.66 9.41 -4.88
CA GLY A 120 -12.53 9.88 -5.68
C GLY A 120 -11.26 10.20 -4.89
N GLN A 121 -11.36 10.20 -3.57
CA GLN A 121 -10.27 10.46 -2.65
C GLN A 121 -10.18 9.34 -1.63
N ARG A 122 -8.96 9.10 -1.18
CA ARG A 122 -8.69 8.18 -0.10
C ARG A 122 -9.55 8.55 1.13
N PRO A 123 -10.23 7.59 1.79
CA PRO A 123 -11.04 7.86 2.97
C PRO A 123 -10.24 8.66 4.01
N ALA A 124 -10.87 9.65 4.65
CA ALA A 124 -10.19 10.50 5.64
C ALA A 124 -9.56 9.69 6.79
N ASP A 125 -10.17 8.55 7.12
CA ASP A 125 -9.73 7.66 8.21
C ASP A 125 -8.64 6.66 7.77
N SER A 126 -8.14 6.76 6.54
CA SER A 126 -7.05 5.88 6.09
C SER A 126 -5.70 6.39 6.60
N LEU A 127 -4.99 5.55 7.33
CA LEU A 127 -3.67 5.89 7.87
C LEU A 127 -2.62 6.07 6.76
N LEU A 128 -1.92 7.20 6.78
CA LEU A 128 -0.83 7.55 5.86
C LEU A 128 0.52 7.51 6.57
N PRO A 129 1.64 7.33 5.85
CA PRO A 129 2.96 7.39 6.48
C PRO A 129 3.20 8.71 7.23
N GLN A 130 2.71 9.85 6.72
CA GLN A 130 2.86 11.13 7.40
C GLN A 130 2.09 11.22 8.72
N ASP A 131 1.00 10.46 8.87
CA ASP A 131 0.19 10.41 10.09
C ASP A 131 0.88 9.57 11.18
N LEU A 132 2.00 8.91 10.83
CA LEU A 132 2.86 8.21 11.77
C LEU A 132 4.00 9.09 12.30
N VAL A 133 4.19 10.31 11.78
CA VAL A 133 5.33 11.18 12.11
C VAL A 133 5.10 11.88 13.45
N HIS A 134 5.40 11.16 14.53
CA HIS A 134 5.20 11.61 15.91
C HIS A 134 6.34 11.18 16.85
N VAL A 135 6.26 11.67 18.09
CA VAL A 135 7.04 11.18 19.22
C VAL A 135 6.13 10.31 20.06
N TYR A 136 6.37 9.00 20.00
CA TYR A 136 5.63 7.99 20.75
C TYR A 136 6.29 7.74 22.10
N VAL A 137 5.48 7.45 23.12
CA VAL A 137 5.92 7.11 24.47
C VAL A 137 5.82 5.61 24.66
N GLY A 138 6.87 4.99 25.21
CA GLY A 138 6.90 3.56 25.47
C GLY A 138 6.11 3.17 26.71
N GLU A 139 5.25 2.16 26.58
CA GLU A 139 4.54 1.46 27.64
C GLU A 139 4.93 -0.02 27.61
N GLY A 140 5.26 -0.60 28.76
CA GLY A 140 5.67 -2.00 28.84
C GLY A 140 6.98 -2.34 28.12
N CYS A 141 7.76 -1.35 27.68
CA CYS A 141 8.89 -1.54 26.77
C CYS A 141 10.22 -1.97 27.41
N GLY A 142 10.26 -2.21 28.73
CA GLY A 142 11.52 -2.42 29.45
C GLY A 142 12.40 -1.18 29.37
N ASP A 143 13.51 -1.27 28.63
CA ASP A 143 14.43 -0.15 28.41
C ASP A 143 13.88 0.91 27.44
N GLY A 144 12.89 0.56 26.60
CA GLY A 144 12.33 1.48 25.61
C GLY A 144 11.56 2.64 26.24
N LYS A 145 11.98 3.87 25.95
CA LYS A 145 11.38 5.10 26.52
C LYS A 145 10.56 5.86 25.48
N ARG A 146 11.16 6.15 24.32
CA ARG A 146 10.53 6.95 23.27
C ARG A 146 10.95 6.48 21.89
N LEU A 147 10.01 6.52 20.95
CA LEU A 147 10.27 6.33 19.53
C LEU A 147 9.83 7.58 18.79
N THR A 148 10.75 8.20 18.04
CA THR A 148 10.44 9.32 17.16
C THR A 148 10.52 8.88 15.72
N LEU A 149 9.42 9.03 14.97
CA LEU A 149 9.39 8.82 13.52
C LEU A 149 9.48 10.18 12.84
N HIS A 150 10.55 10.40 12.06
CA HIS A 150 10.80 11.68 11.41
C HIS A 150 10.23 11.70 9.98
N LYS A 151 9.81 12.88 9.51
CA LYS A 151 9.22 13.08 8.18
C LYS A 151 10.13 12.66 7.01
N ASN A 152 11.44 12.68 7.21
CA ASN A 152 12.44 12.28 6.21
C ASN A 152 12.64 10.75 6.12
N GLY A 153 11.87 9.96 6.86
CA GLY A 153 12.01 8.50 6.89
C GLY A 153 13.03 7.97 7.90
N THR A 154 13.69 8.82 8.69
CA THR A 154 14.57 8.36 9.78
C THR A 154 13.80 8.15 11.08
N TYR A 155 14.28 7.29 11.97
CA TYR A 155 13.76 7.19 13.34
C TYR A 155 14.84 7.40 14.39
N THR A 156 14.40 7.74 15.61
CA THR A 156 15.23 7.75 16.82
C THR A 156 14.53 6.96 17.92
N LEU A 157 15.21 5.97 18.48
CA LEU A 157 14.74 5.15 19.60
C LEU A 157 15.56 5.48 20.86
N GLU A 158 14.92 6.08 21.86
CA GLU A 158 15.52 6.33 23.18
C GLU A 158 15.35 5.09 24.07
N LEU A 159 16.47 4.60 24.60
CA LEU A 159 16.54 3.48 25.53
C LEU A 159 17.14 3.96 26.86
N ASN A 160 16.65 3.45 27.98
CA ASN A 160 17.35 3.52 29.25
C ASN A 160 18.45 2.45 29.25
N ARG A 161 19.67 2.83 29.61
CA ARG A 161 20.78 1.91 29.85
C ARG A 161 21.46 2.25 31.16
N GLU A 162 22.04 1.27 31.82
CA GLU A 162 22.95 1.52 32.94
C GLU A 162 24.36 1.76 32.40
N ASP A 163 25.04 2.79 32.91
CA ASP A 163 26.45 3.01 32.67
C ASP A 163 27.27 1.97 33.44
N GLU A 164 28.08 1.18 32.73
CA GLU A 164 28.83 0.06 33.30
C GLU A 164 29.85 0.47 34.38
N ASN A 165 30.27 1.74 34.41
CA ASN A 165 31.29 2.24 35.35
C ASN A 165 30.70 2.94 36.57
N THR A 166 29.57 3.62 36.39
CA THR A 166 28.96 4.47 37.44
C THR A 166 27.68 3.87 38.01
N GLY A 167 27.02 2.94 37.30
CA GLY A 167 25.71 2.40 37.66
C GLY A 167 24.57 3.41 37.47
N ASP A 168 24.85 4.58 36.89
CA ASP A 168 23.84 5.59 36.63
C ASP A 168 23.01 5.23 35.40
N SER A 169 21.71 5.59 35.42
CA SER A 169 20.85 5.44 34.25
C SER A 169 21.15 6.53 33.23
N VAL A 170 21.54 6.13 32.02
CA VAL A 170 21.86 6.99 30.88
C VAL A 170 20.91 6.69 29.73
N THR A 171 20.51 7.73 28.98
CA THR A 171 19.73 7.55 27.76
C THR A 171 20.65 7.20 26.59
N ALA A 172 20.51 5.98 26.06
CA ALA A 172 21.12 5.56 24.80
C ALA A 172 20.15 5.82 23.65
N THR A 173 20.67 6.09 22.45
CA THR A 173 19.85 6.34 21.25
C THR A 173 20.19 5.40 20.11
N GLY A 174 19.22 4.62 19.66
CA GLY A 174 19.25 3.91 18.38
C GLY A 174 18.72 4.80 17.25
N ASN A 175 19.31 4.70 16.06
CA ASN A 175 18.86 5.47 14.90
C ASN A 175 18.84 4.59 13.65
N GLY A 176 18.02 4.98 12.67
CA GLY A 176 17.91 4.25 11.42
C GLY A 176 16.84 4.82 10.51
N GLN A 177 16.31 3.96 9.63
CA GLN A 177 15.22 4.29 8.71
C GLN A 177 13.95 3.55 9.15
N TRP A 178 12.80 4.19 9.02
CA TRP A 178 11.50 3.55 9.17
C TRP A 178 10.81 3.47 7.81
N LYS A 179 9.97 2.44 7.62
CA LYS A 179 9.16 2.28 6.43
C LYS A 179 7.77 1.79 6.80
N PHE A 180 6.75 2.51 6.35
CA PHE A 180 5.38 2.02 6.34
C PHE A 180 5.20 1.12 5.12
N ARG A 181 5.13 -0.20 5.35
CA ARG A 181 5.11 -1.20 4.26
C ARG A 181 3.73 -1.31 3.65
N GLN A 182 2.78 -1.60 4.52
CA GLN A 182 1.36 -1.72 4.26
C GLN A 182 0.66 -1.61 5.61
N PHE A 183 -0.57 -1.12 5.68
CA PHE A 183 -1.31 -1.19 6.94
C PHE A 183 -1.56 -2.66 7.32
N PRO A 184 -1.40 -3.09 8.58
CA PRO A 184 -1.05 -2.30 9.77
C PRO A 184 0.44 -2.34 10.14
N TYR A 185 1.38 -2.56 9.22
CA TYR A 185 2.79 -2.83 9.56
C TYR A 185 3.77 -1.68 9.29
N LEU A 186 4.60 -1.42 10.31
CA LEU A 186 5.75 -0.51 10.29
C LEU A 186 7.03 -1.32 10.53
N GLU A 187 8.09 -1.04 9.78
CA GLU A 187 9.41 -1.62 10.04
C GLU A 187 10.44 -0.53 10.38
N LEU A 188 11.35 -0.83 11.31
CA LEU A 188 12.52 -0.01 11.64
C LEU A 188 13.81 -0.79 11.31
N GLN A 189 14.69 -0.15 10.55
CA GLN A 189 15.98 -0.68 10.13
C GLN A 189 17.10 0.20 10.69
N GLU A 190 17.92 -0.34 11.58
CA GLU A 190 19.07 0.34 12.15
C GLU A 190 20.11 0.70 11.08
N VAL A 191 20.87 1.77 11.33
CA VAL A 191 21.99 2.16 10.45
C VAL A 191 22.97 1.00 10.29
N GLY A 192 23.20 0.58 9.05
CA GLY A 192 24.13 -0.51 8.71
C GLY A 192 23.52 -1.91 8.74
N ALA A 193 22.30 -2.09 9.24
CA ALA A 193 21.61 -3.38 9.20
C ALA A 193 21.18 -3.73 7.77
N HIS A 194 21.27 -5.02 7.40
CA HIS A 194 20.81 -5.50 6.09
C HIS A 194 19.28 -5.68 6.01
N TYR A 195 18.64 -5.95 7.15
CA TYR A 195 17.21 -6.18 7.28
C TYR A 195 16.64 -5.32 8.41
N ALA A 196 15.31 -5.18 8.47
CA ALA A 196 14.66 -4.49 9.57
C ALA A 196 14.87 -5.26 10.89
N ASN A 197 15.16 -4.49 11.94
CA ASN A 197 15.41 -4.99 13.29
C ASN A 197 14.11 -5.08 14.10
N TYR A 198 13.17 -4.17 13.83
CA TYR A 198 11.91 -4.07 14.55
C TYR A 198 10.75 -4.04 13.57
N TYR A 199 9.69 -4.77 13.89
CA TYR A 199 8.41 -4.78 13.20
C TYR A 199 7.34 -4.43 14.22
N PHE A 200 6.49 -3.47 13.86
CA PHE A 200 5.38 -3.03 14.69
C PHE A 200 4.06 -3.23 13.94
N GLU A 201 3.04 -3.64 14.67
CA GLU A 201 1.65 -3.55 14.26
C GLU A 201 1.06 -2.22 14.76
N ILE A 202 0.41 -1.50 13.85
CA ILE A 202 -0.22 -0.21 14.06
C ILE A 202 -1.70 -0.43 14.36
N SER A 203 -2.18 0.18 15.43
CA SER A 203 -3.61 0.29 15.70
C SER A 203 -3.99 1.73 16.02
N GLN A 204 -5.23 2.10 15.71
CA GLN A 204 -5.81 3.38 16.09
C GLN A 204 -7.12 3.16 16.83
N ASN A 205 -7.25 3.79 17.99
CA ASN A 205 -8.45 3.71 18.82
C ASN A 205 -8.98 5.11 19.14
N HIS A 206 -10.27 5.30 18.90
CA HIS A 206 -11.00 6.46 19.42
C HIS A 206 -11.31 6.21 20.89
N THR A 207 -10.89 7.13 21.74
CA THR A 207 -11.13 7.09 23.18
C THR A 207 -11.52 8.48 23.68
N ALA A 208 -11.94 8.58 24.93
CA ALA A 208 -12.24 9.85 25.57
C ALA A 208 -11.57 9.91 26.94
N ASP A 209 -10.94 11.03 27.25
CA ASP A 209 -10.55 11.34 28.62
C ASP A 209 -11.64 12.18 29.31
N LYS A 210 -11.38 12.65 30.53
CA LYS A 210 -12.34 13.47 31.29
C LYS A 210 -12.60 14.86 30.68
N VAL A 211 -11.88 15.23 29.63
CA VAL A 211 -11.78 16.59 29.07
C VAL A 211 -12.13 16.62 27.58
N SER A 212 -11.72 15.63 26.79
CA SER A 212 -11.95 15.59 25.34
C SER A 212 -11.91 14.17 24.77
N ASP A 213 -12.43 14.05 23.55
CA ASP A 213 -12.17 12.89 22.70
C ASP A 213 -10.72 12.91 22.21
N LEU A 214 -10.18 11.73 21.95
CA LEU A 214 -8.79 11.46 21.61
C LEU A 214 -8.73 10.36 20.54
N VAL A 215 -7.79 10.48 19.60
CA VAL A 215 -7.32 9.33 18.80
C VAL A 215 -5.98 8.88 19.38
N LEU A 216 -5.88 7.59 19.71
CA LEU A 216 -4.64 6.97 20.16
C LEU A 216 -4.09 6.07 19.05
N THR A 217 -2.88 6.38 18.58
CA THR A 217 -2.12 5.53 17.66
C THR A 217 -1.11 4.71 18.47
N SER A 218 -1.17 3.38 18.34
CA SER A 218 -0.29 2.45 19.06
C SER A 218 0.57 1.66 18.08
N LEU A 219 1.84 1.48 18.43
CA LEU A 219 2.81 0.65 17.71
C LEU A 219 3.23 -0.51 18.60
N THR A 220 2.62 -1.68 18.39
CA THR A 220 2.88 -2.90 19.19
C THR A 220 4.02 -3.68 18.56
N LEU A 221 5.06 -3.99 19.32
CA LEU A 221 6.16 -4.82 18.83
C LEU A 221 5.65 -6.24 18.54
N ILE A 222 5.90 -6.76 17.33
CA ILE A 222 5.43 -8.09 16.92
C ILE A 222 6.56 -9.10 16.67
N ASN A 223 7.81 -8.64 16.62
CA ASN A 223 8.96 -9.53 16.49
C ASN A 223 9.77 -9.58 17.78
N ASP A 224 9.74 -10.74 18.42
CA ASP A 224 10.69 -11.07 19.47
C ASP A 224 12.00 -11.56 18.83
N ASN A 225 13.11 -10.99 19.27
CA ASN A 225 14.42 -11.57 19.05
C ASN A 225 15.26 -11.37 20.31
N SER A 226 16.05 -12.38 20.68
CA SER A 226 16.86 -12.36 21.90
C SER A 226 17.94 -11.26 21.95
N ALA A 227 18.10 -10.49 20.88
CA ALA A 227 19.00 -9.33 20.79
C ALA A 227 18.24 -7.98 20.86
N ASN A 228 16.92 -8.01 21.00
CA ASN A 228 16.06 -6.83 21.04
C ASN A 228 16.07 -6.26 22.48
N PRO A 229 16.46 -4.99 22.68
CA PRO A 229 16.41 -4.36 24.00
C PRO A 229 14.97 -4.03 24.45
N LEU A 230 13.97 -4.17 23.58
CA LEU A 230 12.56 -3.94 23.89
C LEU A 230 11.91 -5.23 24.39
N ALA A 231 11.07 -5.11 25.42
CA ALA A 231 10.28 -6.23 25.91
C ALA A 231 9.18 -6.65 24.91
N GLU A 232 8.77 -7.92 24.94
CA GLU A 232 7.70 -8.47 24.07
C GLU A 232 6.35 -7.75 24.23
N THR A 233 6.11 -7.11 25.38
CA THR A 233 4.89 -6.34 25.68
C THR A 233 5.01 -4.86 25.31
N CYS A 234 6.07 -4.47 24.60
CA CYS A 234 6.34 -3.08 24.26
C CYS A 234 5.29 -2.51 23.31
N VAL A 235 4.69 -1.41 23.73
CA VAL A 235 3.80 -0.58 22.93
C VAL A 235 4.33 0.86 22.94
N PHE A 236 4.46 1.46 21.76
CA PHE A 236 4.75 2.89 21.63
C PHE A 236 3.47 3.64 21.26
N GLU A 237 3.06 4.60 22.08
CA GLU A 237 1.78 5.30 21.94
C GLU A 237 1.93 6.79 21.64
N PHE A 238 1.05 7.31 20.80
CA PHE A 238 0.86 8.73 20.53
C PHE A 238 -0.64 9.07 20.57
N GLY A 239 -1.01 10.13 21.28
CA GLY A 239 -2.39 10.60 21.40
C GLY A 239 -2.59 12.00 20.84
N GLU A 240 -3.64 12.17 20.04
CA GLU A 240 -4.09 13.47 19.50
C GLU A 240 -5.49 13.80 20.00
N ARG A 241 -5.72 15.05 20.40
CA ARG A 241 -7.05 15.54 20.84
C ARG A 241 -7.90 15.91 19.63
N ILE A 242 -9.19 15.56 19.68
CA ILE A 242 -10.20 15.89 18.67
C ILE A 242 -11.10 17.02 19.19
#